data_AF-B4VPC4-F1
#
_entry.id   AF-B4VPC4-F1
#
_cell.length_a   1.000
_cell.length_b   1.000
_cell.length_c   1.000
_cell.angle_alpha   90.00
_cell.angle_beta   90.00
_cell.angle_gamma   90.00
#
_symmetry.space_group_name_H-M   'P 1'
#
loop_
_entity.id
_entity.type
_entity.pdbx_description
1 polymer ?
#
loop_
_entity_poly.entity_id
_entity_poly.type
_entity_poly.pdbx_seq_one_letter_code
_entity_poly.pdbx_strand_id
1 'polypeptide(L)' 'MVAKPLSSLQIRRGFVPAGVGGLSQNSVILCEQIRVIDKSRIIRVLGHLDDIYLQELAQALCTILDLSL' A
#
# COMPACT_ATOMS: atom_id res chain seq x y z
N MET A 1 0.78 9.17 19.42
CA MET A 1 0.61 10.63 19.17
C MET A 1 2.00 11.17 18.88
N VAL A 2 2.40 11.73 17.74
CA VAL A 2 1.80 12.10 16.45
C VAL A 2 2.96 11.98 15.46
N ALA A 3 2.76 11.35 14.30
CA ALA A 3 3.69 11.49 13.18
C ALA A 3 2.89 11.82 11.91
N LYS A 4 2.79 13.13 11.65
CA LYS A 4 2.55 13.74 10.34
C LYS A 4 3.29 15.09 10.39
N PRO A 5 3.89 15.62 9.30
CA PRO A 5 3.82 15.20 7.89
C PRO A 5 5.19 15.11 7.18
N LEU A 6 5.26 14.44 6.01
CA LEU A 6 6.26 14.72 4.95
C LEU A 6 5.59 14.73 3.56
N SER A 7 4.88 15.84 3.37
CA SER A 7 4.41 16.61 2.20
C SER A 7 4.53 16.16 0.73
N SER A 8 5.11 15.03 0.32
CA SER A 8 5.08 14.61 -1.10
C SER A 8 5.40 13.14 -1.36
N LEU A 9 6.22 12.52 -0.51
CA LEU A 9 6.67 11.14 -0.68
C LEU A 9 5.61 10.08 -0.36
N GLN A 10 4.63 10.44 0.47
CA GLN A 10 3.56 9.53 0.91
C GLN A 10 2.49 9.30 -0.16
N ILE A 11 2.44 10.13 -1.20
CA ILE A 11 1.49 9.97 -2.31
C ILE A 11 1.79 8.69 -3.10
N ARG A 12 3.06 8.25 -3.16
CA ARG A 12 3.47 7.05 -3.89
C ARG A 12 3.62 5.81 -3.01
N ARG A 13 3.59 5.99 -1.68
CA ARG A 13 4.01 4.97 -0.72
C ARG A 13 3.04 4.88 0.44
N GLY A 14 2.49 3.69 0.68
CA GLY A 14 1.59 3.42 1.81
C GLY A 14 2.36 2.82 2.99
N PHE A 15 2.25 3.41 4.19
CA PHE A 15 2.85 2.82 5.39
C PHE A 15 1.92 1.77 6.01
N VAL A 16 2.45 0.61 6.38
CA VAL A 16 1.71 -0.48 7.03
C VAL A 16 2.43 -0.88 8.31
N PRO A 17 1.81 -0.70 9.50
CA PRO A 17 2.40 -1.11 10.77
C PRO A 17 2.60 -2.64 10.87
N ALA A 18 3.57 -3.07 11.69
CA ALA A 18 3.69 -4.46 12.10
C ALA A 18 2.38 -4.95 12.75
N GLY A 19 1.99 -6.19 12.45
CA GLY A 19 0.73 -6.80 12.91
C GLY A 19 -0.48 -6.53 12.01
N VAL A 20 -0.40 -5.56 11.10
CA VAL A 20 -1.43 -5.30 10.09
C VAL A 20 -1.14 -6.11 8.82
N GLY A 21 -2.18 -6.64 8.16
CA GLY A 21 -1.99 -7.37 6.89
C GLY A 21 -1.23 -8.70 7.00
N GLY A 22 -1.01 -9.20 8.22
CA GLY A 22 -0.17 -10.37 8.46
C GLY A 22 1.34 -10.10 8.36
N LEU A 23 1.77 -8.84 8.43
CA LEU A 23 3.18 -8.45 8.37
C LEU A 23 3.83 -8.50 9.75
N SER A 24 5.03 -9.08 9.84
CA SER A 24 5.78 -9.18 11.10
C SER A 24 6.56 -7.91 11.47
N GLN A 25 6.59 -6.92 10.57
CA GLN A 25 7.38 -5.69 10.71
C GLN A 25 6.70 -4.51 10.03
N ASN A 26 7.05 -3.31 10.47
CA ASN A 26 6.67 -2.08 9.80
C ASN A 26 7.14 -2.12 8.35
N SER A 27 6.23 -1.83 7.43
CA SER A 27 6.42 -2.06 6.01
C SER A 27 5.91 -0.87 5.20
N VAL A 28 6.34 -0.81 3.94
CA VAL A 28 5.92 0.24 3.00
C VAL A 28 5.47 -0.43 1.70
N ILE A 29 4.26 -0.11 1.26
CA ILE A 29 3.73 -0.44 -0.07
C ILE A 29 4.36 0.53 -1.07
N LEU A 30 4.94 0.01 -2.15
CA LEU A 30 5.55 0.79 -3.22
C LEU A 30 4.59 0.82 -4.41
N CYS A 31 3.75 1.86 -4.51
CA CYS A 31 2.76 1.95 -5.58
C CYS A 31 3.41 2.02 -6.97
N GLU A 32 4.61 2.60 -7.06
CA GLU A 32 5.38 2.66 -8.30
C GLU A 32 5.86 1.28 -8.81
N GLN A 33 5.84 0.24 -7.97
CA GLN A 33 6.24 -1.12 -8.33
C GLN A 33 5.05 -2.05 -8.59
N ILE A 34 3.90 -1.51 -8.96
CA ILE A 34 2.75 -2.31 -9.38
C ILE A 34 3.11 -3.16 -10.61
N ARG A 35 2.72 -4.43 -10.60
CA ARG A 35 2.98 -5.36 -11.70
C ARG A 35 1.85 -6.36 -11.86
N VAL A 36 1.58 -6.73 -13.11
CA VAL A 36 0.73 -7.88 -13.41
C VAL A 36 1.53 -9.17 -13.13
N ILE A 37 0.90 -10.11 -12.43
CA ILE A 37 1.45 -11.44 -12.16
C ILE A 37 0.44 -12.52 -12.54
N ASP A 38 0.93 -13.66 -13.00
CA ASP A 38 0.12 -14.87 -13.11
C ASP A 38 -0.17 -15.45 -11.71
N LYS A 39 -1.32 -16.13 -11.54
CA LYS A 39 -1.74 -16.70 -10.26
C LYS A 39 -0.74 -17.74 -9.72
N SER A 40 -0.01 -18.44 -10.59
CA SER A 40 1.03 -19.40 -10.18
C SER A 40 2.20 -18.78 -9.40
N ARG A 41 2.38 -17.45 -9.47
CA ARG A 41 3.42 -16.74 -8.70
C ARG A 41 3.03 -16.50 -7.24
N ILE A 42 1.77 -16.71 -6.85
CA ILE A 42 1.30 -16.55 -5.48
C ILE A 42 1.68 -17.78 -4.66
N ILE A 43 2.61 -17.63 -3.72
CA ILE A 43 3.11 -18.74 -2.89
C ILE A 43 2.20 -19.00 -1.69
N ARG A 44 1.69 -17.93 -1.06
CA ARG A 44 0.77 -17.99 0.08
C ARG A 44 0.08 -16.64 0.31
N VAL A 45 -1.04 -16.66 1.04
CA VAL A 45 -1.70 -15.46 1.57
C VAL A 45 -1.11 -15.15 2.95
N LEU A 46 -0.73 -13.89 3.20
CA LEU A 46 -0.21 -13.44 4.51
C LEU A 46 -1.32 -12.92 5.43
N GLY A 47 -2.30 -12.22 4.86
CA GLY A 47 -3.38 -11.58 5.59
C GLY A 47 -4.20 -10.68 4.67
N HIS A 48 -4.94 -9.74 5.26
CA HIS A 48 -5.76 -8.75 4.55
C HIS A 48 -5.49 -7.36 5.13
N LEU A 49 -5.53 -6.35 4.27
CA LEU A 49 -5.51 -4.95 4.69
C LEU A 49 -6.95 -4.47 4.85
N ASP A 50 -7.22 -3.73 5.92
CA ASP A 50 -8.54 -3.13 6.15
C ASP A 50 -8.85 -2.03 5.12
N ASP A 51 -10.13 -1.74 4.95
CA ASP A 51 -10.64 -0.79 3.96
C ASP A 51 -10.00 0.59 4.04
N ILE A 52 -9.64 1.05 5.24
CA ILE A 52 -8.97 2.34 5.44
C ILE A 52 -7.64 2.39 4.68
N TYR A 53 -6.83 1.33 4.76
CA TYR A 53 -5.57 1.24 4.03
C TYR A 53 -5.80 1.10 2.51
N LEU A 54 -6.84 0.36 2.11
CA LEU A 54 -7.18 0.17 0.71
C LEU A 54 -7.66 1.48 0.05
N GLN A 55 -8.41 2.32 0.76
CA GLN A 55 -8.83 3.63 0.27
C GLN A 55 -7.65 4.59 0.06
N GLU A 56 -6.72 4.65 1.02
CA GLU A 56 -5.49 5.43 0.88
C GLU A 56 -4.66 4.93 -0.32
N LEU A 57 -4.57 3.61 -0.48
CA LEU A 57 -3.84 2.99 -1.59
C LEU A 57 -4.50 3.28 -2.94
N ALA A 58 -5.83 3.23 -3.02
CA ALA A 58 -6.57 3.55 -4.24
C ALA A 58 -6.32 5.00 -4.69
N GLN A 59 -6.37 5.95 -3.74
CA GLN A 59 -6.07 7.35 -4.03
C GLN A 59 -4.62 7.54 -4.53
N ALA A 60 -3.66 6.88 -3.88
CA ALA A 60 -2.27 6.89 -4.30
C ALA A 60 -2.07 6.32 -5.72
N LEU A 61 -2.72 5.19 -6.02
CA LEU A 61 -2.69 4.54 -7.34
C LEU A 61 -3.27 5.45 -8.43
N CYS A 62 -4.42 6.08 -8.17
CA CYS A 62 -5.00 7.03 -9.13
C CYS A 62 -4.05 8.19 -9.41
N THR A 63 -3.36 8.72 -8.40
CA THR A 63 -2.38 9.79 -8.60
C THR A 63 -1.16 9.34 -9.41
N ILE A 64 -0.62 8.14 -9.16
CA ILE A 64 0.57 7.68 -9.90
C ILE A 64 0.27 7.18 -11.32
N LEU A 65 -0.97 6.77 -11.58
CA LEU A 65 -1.44 6.29 -12.88
C LEU A 65 -2.17 7.39 -13.69
N ASP A 66 -2.26 8.61 -13.15
CA ASP A 66 -2.97 9.75 -13.73
C ASP A 66 -4.44 9.42 -14.09
N LEU A 67 -5.11 8.74 -13.16
CA LEU A 67 -6.52 8.39 -13.26
C LEU A 67 -7.35 9.38 -12.42
N SER A 68 -8.39 9.97 -13.01
CA SER A 68 -9.37 10.75 -12.27
C SER A 68 -10.25 9.85 -11.42
N LEU A 69 -10.41 10.18 -10.13
CA LEU A 69 -11.40 9.57 -9.23
C LEU A 69 -12.75 10.29 -9.32
#